data_AF-A0A834NV78-F1
#
_entry.id   AF-A0A834NV78-F1
#
_cell.length_a   1.000
_cell.length_b   1.000
_cell.length_c   1.000
_cell.angle_alpha   90.00
_cell.angle_beta   90.00
_cell.angle_gamma   90.00
#
_symmetry.space_group_name_H-M   'P 1'
#
loop_
_entity.id
_entity.type
_entity.pdbx_description
1 polymer ?
#
loop_
_entity_poly.entity_id
_entity_poly.type
_entity_poly.pdbx_seq_one_letter_code
_entity_poly.pdbx_strand_id
1 'polypeptide(L)'
;MKGAVDGGLNIPHSTKRFPGYDSESKSFNADVHRKHIFGQHVANYMRTLEQQDDEVFKKQFSQYIKNGIVANNKYNGNIPVLKKVEFSNYDVSEEKGSHILGKKYSTL
;
A
#
# COMPACT_ATOMS: atom_id res chain seq x y z
N MET A 1 -2.99 -10.60 -6.61
CA MET A 1 -4.12 -11.53 -6.85
C MET A 1 -5.47 -10.86 -6.66
N LYS A 2 -5.88 -10.46 -5.44
CA LYS A 2 -7.24 -9.91 -5.19
C LYS A 2 -7.62 -8.76 -6.14
N GLY A 3 -6.75 -7.75 -6.30
CA GLY A 3 -7.01 -6.64 -7.21
C GLY A 3 -7.17 -7.02 -8.69
N ALA A 4 -6.51 -8.10 -9.14
CA ALA A 4 -6.66 -8.61 -10.51
C ALA A 4 -8.00 -9.32 -10.71
N VAL A 5 -8.43 -10.10 -9.71
CA VAL A 5 -9.76 -10.75 -9.69
C VAL A 5 -10.86 -9.69 -9.63
N ASP A 6 -10.70 -8.66 -8.80
CA ASP A 6 -11.64 -7.54 -8.70
C ASP A 6 -11.69 -6.69 -9.97
N GLY A 7 -10.60 -6.69 -10.74
CA GLY A 7 -10.50 -6.07 -12.06
C GLY A 7 -11.06 -6.91 -13.20
N GLY A 8 -11.65 -8.09 -12.93
CA GLY A 8 -12.33 -8.91 -13.94
C GLY A 8 -11.53 -10.10 -14.49
N LEU A 9 -10.31 -10.35 -14.01
CA LEU A 9 -9.55 -11.55 -14.40
C LEU A 9 -10.05 -12.78 -13.63
N ASN A 10 -10.46 -13.82 -14.36
CA ASN A 10 -10.86 -15.08 -13.75
C ASN A 10 -9.61 -15.90 -13.34
N ILE A 11 -9.31 -15.91 -12.05
CA ILE A 11 -8.19 -16.66 -11.46
C ILE A 11 -8.75 -17.64 -10.43
N PRO A 12 -8.50 -18.95 -10.53
CA PRO A 12 -8.93 -19.92 -9.52
C PRO A 12 -8.19 -19.66 -8.20
N HIS A 13 -8.93 -19.39 -7.13
CA HIS A 13 -8.37 -19.09 -5.81
C HIS A 13 -9.32 -19.49 -4.67
N SER A 14 -8.81 -19.47 -3.42
CA SER A 14 -9.60 -19.70 -2.20
C SER A 14 -9.47 -18.53 -1.22
N THR A 15 -10.44 -18.37 -0.33
CA THR A 15 -10.49 -17.28 0.66
C THR A 15 -9.59 -17.50 1.88
N LYS A 16 -8.95 -18.66 2.00
CA LYS A 16 -8.16 -19.08 3.18
C LYS A 16 -6.98 -18.17 3.52
N ARG A 17 -6.49 -17.40 2.53
CA ARG A 17 -5.34 -16.49 2.68
C ARG A 17 -5.76 -15.02 2.74
N PHE A 18 -7.07 -14.74 2.77
CA PHE A 18 -7.57 -13.38 2.85
C PHE A 18 -7.72 -12.91 4.29
N PRO A 19 -7.42 -11.62 4.57
CA PRO A 19 -7.71 -11.02 5.86
C PRO A 19 -9.18 -11.19 6.21
N GLY A 20 -9.47 -11.65 7.42
CA GLY A 20 -10.83 -11.96 7.88
C GLY A 20 -11.25 -13.42 7.72
N TYR A 21 -10.40 -14.30 7.19
CA TYR A 21 -10.63 -15.75 7.24
C TYR A 21 -10.20 -16.33 8.59
N ASP A 22 -11.08 -17.10 9.21
CA ASP A 22 -10.80 -17.88 10.42
C ASP A 22 -10.64 -19.37 10.08
N SER A 23 -9.50 -19.95 10.45
CA SER A 23 -9.19 -21.36 10.21
C SER A 23 -10.01 -22.31 11.07
N GLU A 24 -10.46 -21.87 12.25
CA GLU A 24 -11.20 -22.70 13.19
C GLU A 24 -12.66 -22.82 12.76
N SER A 25 -13.35 -21.68 12.59
CA SER A 25 -14.73 -21.67 12.11
C SER A 25 -14.87 -21.90 10.60
N LYS A 26 -13.76 -21.92 9.85
CA LYS A 26 -13.74 -21.97 8.36
C LYS A 26 -14.60 -20.88 7.71
N SER A 27 -14.80 -19.78 8.42
CA SER A 27 -15.67 -18.68 8.00
C SER A 27 -14.84 -17.48 7.53
N PHE A 28 -15.43 -16.68 6.65
CA PHE A 28 -14.78 -15.49 6.09
C PHE A 28 -15.61 -14.25 6.39
N ASN A 29 -14.98 -13.28 7.06
CA ASN A 29 -15.58 -12.00 7.38
C ASN A 29 -15.24 -10.93 6.32
N ALA A 30 -16.23 -10.60 5.50
CA ALA A 30 -16.09 -9.62 4.43
C ALA A 30 -15.81 -8.19 4.93
N ASP A 31 -16.31 -7.81 6.11
CA ASP A 31 -16.11 -6.48 6.67
C ASP A 31 -14.65 -6.26 7.09
N VAL A 32 -14.05 -7.26 7.73
CA VAL A 32 -12.63 -7.24 8.08
C VAL A 32 -11.79 -7.17 6.81
N HIS A 33 -12.15 -7.95 5.79
CA HIS A 33 -11.46 -7.94 4.51
C HIS A 33 -11.51 -6.55 3.84
N ARG A 34 -12.71 -5.96 3.77
CA ARG A 34 -12.93 -4.62 3.21
C ARG A 34 -12.13 -3.55 3.94
N LYS A 35 -12.10 -3.58 5.27
CA LYS A 35 -11.29 -2.65 6.09
C LYS A 35 -9.79 -2.78 5.80
N HIS A 36 -9.30 -3.98 5.51
CA HIS A 36 -7.91 -4.19 5.12
C HIS A 36 -7.60 -3.67 3.72
N ILE A 37 -8.52 -3.84 2.76
CA ILE A 37 -8.39 -3.28 1.41
C ILE A 37 -8.23 -1.74 1.48
N PHE A 38 -9.01 -1.10 2.34
CA PHE A 38 -8.95 0.36 2.54
C PHE A 38 -7.84 0.82 3.49
N GLY A 39 -6.97 -0.07 3.97
CA GLY A 39 -5.84 0.32 4.82
C GLY A 39 -6.23 0.85 6.20
N GLN A 40 -7.42 0.53 6.70
CA GLN A 40 -7.91 1.03 7.99
C GLN A 40 -6.97 0.68 9.16
N HIS A 41 -6.33 -0.50 9.11
CA HIS A 41 -5.35 -0.94 10.09
C HIS A 41 -4.13 -0.01 10.13
N VAL A 42 -3.64 0.44 8.97
CA VAL A 42 -2.55 1.42 8.87
C VAL A 42 -2.97 2.76 9.44
N ALA A 43 -4.17 3.24 9.06
CA ALA A 43 -4.69 4.51 9.57
C ALA A 43 -4.87 4.51 11.11
N ASN A 44 -5.33 3.39 11.67
CA ASN A 44 -5.45 3.23 13.11
C ASN A 44 -4.08 3.22 13.79
N TYR A 45 -3.10 2.52 13.22
CA TYR A 45 -1.74 2.47 13.74
C TYR A 45 -1.01 3.82 13.68
N MET A 46 -1.20 4.56 12.57
CA MET A 46 -0.72 5.93 12.45
C MET A 46 -1.27 6.82 13.57
N ARG A 47 -2.59 6.76 13.81
CA ARG A 47 -3.24 7.56 14.87
C ARG A 47 -2.74 7.20 16.27
N THR A 48 -2.52 5.91 16.53
CA THR A 48 -2.01 5.48 17.84
C THR A 48 -0.59 5.97 18.07
N LEU A 49 0.26 5.94 17.04
CA LEU A 49 1.65 6.40 17.14
C LEU A 49 1.74 7.92 17.24
N GLU A 50 0.93 8.66 16.49
CA GLU A 50 0.85 10.13 16.58
C GLU A 50 0.45 10.60 17.99
N GLN A 51 -0.28 9.79 18.76
CA GLN A 51 -0.65 10.13 20.14
C GLN A 51 0.37 9.68 21.18
N GLN A 52 1.14 8.63 20.90
CA GLN A 52 2.04 8.00 21.87
C GLN A 52 3.48 8.46 21.71
N ASP A 53 3.99 8.53 20.48
CA ASP A 53 5.39 8.76 20.18
C ASP A 53 5.57 9.40 18.79
N ASP A 54 5.70 10.73 18.79
CA ASP A 54 5.92 11.55 17.60
C ASP A 54 7.25 11.24 16.89
N GLU A 55 8.28 10.79 17.61
CA GLU A 55 9.58 10.48 17.00
C GLU A 55 9.50 9.19 16.19
N VAL A 56 8.88 8.16 16.75
CA VAL A 56 8.61 6.90 16.06
C VAL A 56 7.66 7.12 14.89
N PHE A 57 6.63 7.95 15.05
CA PHE A 57 5.73 8.32 13.97
C PHE A 57 6.49 8.97 12.80
N LYS A 58 7.32 9.98 13.07
CA LYS A 58 8.13 10.65 12.03
C LYS A 58 9.09 9.70 11.34
N LYS A 59 9.68 8.74 12.07
CA LYS A 59 10.59 7.74 11.51
C LYS A 59 9.86 6.75 10.58
N GLN A 60 8.76 6.18 11.03
CA GLN A 60 8.02 5.15 10.29
C GLN A 60 7.20 5.74 9.12
N PHE A 61 6.66 6.94 9.29
CA PHE A 61 5.77 7.58 8.32
C PHE A 61 6.39 8.81 7.63
N SER A 62 7.72 8.92 7.61
CA SER A 62 8.45 10.03 6.96
C SER A 62 7.99 10.31 5.52
N GLN A 63 7.80 9.26 4.72
CA GLN A 63 7.34 9.39 3.33
C GLN A 63 5.86 9.81 3.23
N TYR A 64 5.04 9.43 4.21
CA TYR A 64 3.63 9.85 4.28
C TYR A 64 3.55 11.34 4.61
N ILE A 65 4.34 11.80 5.59
CA ILE A 65 4.47 13.21 5.95
C ILE A 65 4.95 14.04 4.75
N LYS A 66 6.00 13.58 4.06
CA LYS A 66 6.53 14.25 2.85
C LYS A 66 5.49 14.40 1.75
N ASN A 67 4.57 13.44 1.65
CA ASN A 67 3.52 13.42 0.64
C ASN A 67 2.19 14.05 1.13
N GLY A 68 2.15 14.61 2.35
CA GLY A 68 0.93 15.21 2.92
C GLY A 68 -0.20 14.21 3.19
N ILE A 69 0.13 12.94 3.41
CA ILE A 69 -0.82 11.84 3.61
C ILE A 69 -1.17 11.77 5.11
N VAL A 70 -2.46 11.92 5.44
CA VAL A 70 -2.98 11.94 6.82
C VAL A 70 -3.88 10.75 7.12
N ALA A 71 -3.95 10.33 8.38
CA ALA A 71 -4.72 9.19 8.84
C ALA A 71 -6.24 9.51 8.95
N ASN A 72 -6.86 9.89 7.84
CA ASN A 72 -8.29 10.23 7.83
C ASN A 72 -9.18 8.99 7.71
N ASN A 73 -10.24 8.95 8.54
CA ASN A 73 -11.12 7.80 8.74
C ASN A 73 -12.36 7.81 7.83
N LYS A 74 -12.55 8.85 7.03
CA LYS A 74 -13.70 8.98 6.15
C LYS A 74 -13.27 8.58 4.75
N TYR A 75 -13.88 7.50 4.26
CA TYR A 75 -13.95 7.09 2.87
C TYR A 75 -13.54 8.21 1.89
N ASN A 76 -12.47 7.97 1.12
CA ASN A 76 -11.93 8.86 0.08
C ASN A 76 -11.13 10.08 0.55
N GLY A 77 -10.26 9.92 1.55
CA GLY A 77 -9.28 10.95 1.95
C GLY A 77 -7.87 10.38 2.13
N ASN A 78 -7.16 10.16 1.02
CA ASN A 78 -5.70 10.07 0.89
C ASN A 78 -4.93 9.24 1.94
N ILE A 79 -5.20 7.93 2.04
CA ILE A 79 -4.10 6.95 1.98
C ILE A 79 -4.25 6.24 0.64
N PRO A 80 -3.49 6.63 -0.41
CA PRO A 80 -3.65 6.08 -1.75
C PRO A 80 -3.03 4.68 -1.81
N VAL A 81 -3.67 3.67 -1.21
CA VAL A 81 -3.31 2.26 -1.48
C VAL A 81 -3.86 1.86 -2.85
N LEU A 82 -5.05 2.35 -3.17
CA LEU A 82 -5.65 2.25 -4.50
C LEU A 82 -5.80 3.67 -5.02
N LYS A 83 -4.82 4.16 -5.78
CA LYS A 83 -5.12 5.22 -6.75
C LYS A 83 -6.26 4.68 -7.61
N LYS A 84 -7.29 5.49 -7.84
CA LYS A 84 -8.26 5.23 -8.91
C LYS A 84 -7.41 5.03 -10.18
N VAL A 85 -7.25 3.78 -10.61
CA VAL A 85 -6.62 3.48 -11.88
C VAL A 85 -7.66 3.85 -12.91
N GLU A 86 -7.77 5.14 -13.21
CA GLU A 86 -8.32 5.54 -14.50
C GLU A 86 -7.34 4.99 -15.54
N PHE A 87 -7.80 3.97 -16.26
CA PHE A 87 -7.10 3.37 -17.38
C PHE A 87 -6.90 4.43 -18.47
N SER A 88 -5.86 5.26 -18.35
CA SER A 88 -5.12 5.70 -19.51
C SER A 88 -4.06 4.64 -19.76
N ASN A 89 -4.32 3.78 -20.75
CA ASN A 89 -3.32 2.86 -21.28
C ASN A 89 -2.21 3.68 -21.94
N TYR A 90 -1.26 4.16 -21.16
CA TYR A 90 0.02 4.63 -21.67
C TYR A 90 1.10 4.00 -20.81
N ASP A 91 1.78 3.01 -21.39
CA ASP A 91 3.06 2.53 -20.89
C ASP A 91 4.01 3.73 -20.85
N VAL A 92 4.34 4.22 -19.67
CA VAL A 92 5.42 5.20 -19.50
C VAL A 92 6.73 4.44 -19.66
N SER A 93 7.28 4.46 -20.87
CA SER A 93 8.63 3.96 -21.13
C SER A 93 9.63 4.84 -20.38
N GLU A 94 10.29 4.29 -19.36
CA GLU A 94 11.43 4.94 -18.73
C GLU A 94 12.57 5.04 -19.75
N GLU A 95 12.93 6.26 -20.19
CA GLU A 95 14.20 6.48 -20.87
C GLU A 95 15.34 6.19 -19.88
N LYS A 96 16.03 5.06 -20.09
CA LYS A 96 17.25 4.76 -19.34
C LYS A 96 18.34 5.75 -19.75
N GLY A 97 18.51 6.81 -18.95
CA GLY A 97 19.70 7.66 -19.02
C GLY A 97 20.97 6.80 -18.94
N SER A 98 21.91 7.02 -19.86
CA SER A 98 23.13 6.23 -20.00
C SER A 98 23.93 6.18 -18.70
N HIS A 99 24.09 4.99 -18.13
CA HIS A 99 24.82 4.76 -16.88
C HIS A 99 26.34 4.80 -17.16
N ILE A 100 26.96 5.98 -17.05
CA ILE A 100 28.43 6.13 -17.02
C ILE A 100 28.93 6.33 -15.60
N LEU A 101 28.93 5.27 -14.77
CA LEU A 101 29.56 5.29 -13.46
C LEU A 101 30.67 4.23 -13.40
N GLY A 102 31.93 4.67 -13.44
CA GLY A 102 33.05 3.74 -13.30
C GLY A 102 34.44 4.23 -13.73
N LYS A 103 34.77 5.52 -13.58
CA LYS A 103 36.17 5.96 -13.64
C LYS A 103 36.45 6.92 -12.49
N LYS A 104 36.95 6.39 -11.37
CA LYS A 104 37.83 7.09 -10.42
C LYS A 104 38.36 6.10 -9.35
N TYR A 105 39.24 5.21 -9.77
CA TYR A 105 40.32 4.72 -8.93
C TYR A 105 41.61 4.89 -9.74
N SER A 106 42.35 5.94 -9.43
CA SER A 106 43.70 6.19 -9.96
C SER A 106 44.65 6.01 -8.79
N THR A 107 45.17 4.80 -8.64
CA THR A 107 46.40 4.55 -7.88
C THR A 107 47.53 4.47 -8.90
N LEU A 108 48.39 5.48 -8.89
CA LEU A 108 49.85 5.42 -9.02
C LEU A 108 50.39 6.81 -8.68
#